data_AF-A0A7W1IS48-F1
#
_entry.id   AF-A0A7W1IS48-F1
#
_cell.length_a   1.000
_cell.length_b   1.000
_cell.length_c   1.000
_cell.angle_alpha   90.00
_cell.angle_beta   90.00
_cell.angle_gamma   90.00
#
_symmetry.space_group_name_H-M   'P 1'
#
loop_
_entity.id
_entity.type
_entity.pdbx_description
1 polymer ?
#
loop_
_entity_poly.entity_id
_entity_poly.type
_entity_poly.pdbx_seq_one_letter_code
_entity_poly.pdbx_strand_id
1 'polypeptide(L)'
;MSAPPAPRTFWRSALKLVAQFVVIGAVLALSITTWANWRREQVFSFRVFDSVWWSRGRSEAQPYVAGARKTAGEVYTAVWGENGMVEKAQEWIDGLRARRAAPAPVPPEIVPSPAPPGAAPAPSPTASKPTGVGIRAQEERFTQAERLFQEGFAAYKQANPQDGGWTTHKKATMRHAAGCFAQARDLLDEAIPAYAGAAGHDPRRLGEARDLERINKQFLVNANKIGGGL
;
A
#
# COMPACT_ATOMS: atom_id res chain seq x y z
N MET A 1 -8.36 -4.08 -42.66
CA MET A 1 -7.86 -4.03 -41.27
C MET A 1 -6.73 -3.00 -41.23
N SER A 2 -7.01 -1.78 -40.78
CA SER A 2 -6.03 -0.69 -40.75
C SER A 2 -5.27 -0.74 -39.42
N ALA A 3 -3.94 -0.76 -39.48
CA ALA A 3 -3.08 -0.78 -38.30
C ALA A 3 -3.27 0.50 -37.45
N PRO A 4 -3.33 0.40 -36.11
CA PRO A 4 -3.47 1.58 -35.26
C PRO A 4 -2.25 2.51 -35.39
N PRO A 5 -2.44 3.83 -35.48
CA PRO A 5 -1.33 4.78 -35.57
C PRO A 5 -0.50 4.77 -34.28
N ALA A 6 0.82 4.69 -34.43
CA ALA A 6 1.76 4.65 -33.32
C ALA A 6 1.76 5.97 -32.49
N PRO A 7 1.93 5.90 -31.16
CA PRO A 7 1.83 7.05 -30.26
C PRO A 7 3.10 7.92 -30.31
N ARG A 8 3.18 8.81 -31.32
CA ARG A 8 4.29 9.78 -31.49
C ARG A 8 4.44 10.78 -30.34
N THR A 9 3.38 11.00 -29.56
CA THR A 9 3.36 11.93 -28.42
C THR A 9 4.05 11.36 -27.18
N PHE A 10 3.96 10.05 -26.95
CA PHE A 10 4.57 9.39 -25.79
C PHE A 10 6.11 9.48 -25.81
N TRP A 11 6.71 9.25 -26.98
CA TRP A 11 8.17 9.29 -27.15
C TRP A 11 8.77 10.67 -26.89
N ARG A 12 8.09 11.75 -27.29
CA ARG A 12 8.56 13.12 -27.05
C ARG A 12 8.55 13.45 -25.55
N SER A 13 7.52 13.02 -24.83
CA SER A 13 7.43 13.25 -23.38
C SER A 13 8.45 12.43 -22.60
N ALA A 14 8.66 11.16 -22.97
CA ALA A 14 9.70 10.32 -22.37
C ALA A 14 11.10 10.90 -22.59
N LEU A 15 11.42 11.34 -23.81
CA LEU A 15 12.71 11.94 -24.13
C LEU A 15 12.96 13.23 -23.32
N LYS A 16 11.93 14.07 -23.17
CA LYS A 16 12.00 15.28 -22.35
C LYS A 16 12.29 14.97 -20.88
N LEU A 17 11.61 13.98 -20.30
CA LEU A 17 11.86 13.54 -18.93
C LEU A 17 13.29 13.03 -18.75
N VAL A 18 13.76 12.17 -19.66
CA VAL A 18 15.14 11.66 -19.62
C VAL A 18 16.15 12.81 -19.71
N ALA A 19 15.97 13.74 -20.65
CA ALA A 19 16.84 14.90 -20.78
C ALA A 19 16.85 15.76 -19.49
N GLN A 20 15.68 15.96 -18.88
CA GLN A 20 15.55 16.70 -17.63
C GLN A 20 16.30 16.02 -16.48
N PHE A 21 16.17 14.70 -16.32
CA PHE A 21 16.92 13.95 -15.31
C PHE A 21 18.43 13.98 -15.55
N VAL A 22 18.88 13.90 -16.81
CA VAL A 22 20.30 14.01 -17.16
C VAL A 22 20.84 15.39 -16.78
N VAL A 23 20.12 16.47 -17.09
CA VAL A 23 20.53 17.84 -16.74
C VAL A 23 20.58 18.01 -15.22
N ILE A 24 19.56 17.58 -14.50
CA ILE A 24 19.54 17.66 -13.02
C ILE A 24 20.70 16.86 -12.43
N GLY A 25 20.92 15.64 -12.89
CA GLY A 25 22.02 14.79 -12.43
C GLY A 25 23.39 15.41 -12.70
N ALA A 26 23.58 16.02 -13.88
CA ALA A 26 24.81 16.73 -14.23
C ALA A 26 25.04 17.95 -13.32
N VAL A 27 24.01 18.77 -13.07
CA VAL A 27 24.10 19.92 -12.17
C VAL A 27 24.43 19.48 -10.73
N LEU A 28 23.80 18.41 -10.25
CA LEU A 28 24.06 17.88 -8.91
C LEU A 28 25.50 17.38 -8.79
N ALA A 29 25.97 16.62 -9.78
CA ALA A 29 27.33 16.09 -9.83
C ALA A 29 28.37 17.23 -9.91
N LEU A 30 28.11 18.26 -10.72
CA LEU A 30 28.94 19.46 -10.79
C LEU A 30 28.98 20.20 -9.45
N SER A 31 27.84 20.35 -8.80
CA SER A 31 27.73 21.05 -7.51
C SER A 31 28.53 20.33 -6.42
N ILE A 32 28.37 19.01 -6.29
CA ILE A 32 29.11 18.18 -5.32
C ILE A 32 30.61 18.22 -5.61
N THR A 33 31.00 18.09 -6.88
CA THR A 33 32.42 18.08 -7.26
C THR A 33 33.07 19.43 -7.05
N THR A 34 32.36 20.52 -7.36
CA THR A 34 32.82 21.89 -7.11
C THR A 34 32.98 22.14 -5.61
N TRP A 35 31.98 21.77 -4.80
CA TRP A 35 32.02 21.90 -3.35
C TRP A 35 33.18 21.09 -2.73
N ALA A 36 33.36 19.84 -3.15
CA ALA A 36 34.42 18.97 -2.64
C ALA A 36 35.83 19.53 -2.92
N ASN A 37 36.05 20.09 -4.12
CA ASN A 37 37.32 20.70 -4.47
C ASN A 37 37.53 22.04 -3.74
N TRP A 38 36.50 22.89 -3.66
CA TRP A 38 36.56 24.16 -2.94
C TRP A 38 36.87 23.96 -1.45
N ARG A 39 36.20 23.01 -0.78
CA ARG A 39 36.39 22.73 0.66
C ARG A 39 37.85 22.43 1.01
N ARG A 40 38.57 21.78 0.10
CA ARG A 40 39.96 21.35 0.32
C ARG A 40 40.99 22.39 -0.08
N GLU A 41 40.82 22.99 -1.26
CA GLU A 41 41.81 23.90 -1.83
C GLU A 41 41.56 25.36 -1.43
N GLN A 42 40.38 25.67 -0.87
CA GLN A 42 39.91 27.03 -0.58
C GLN A 42 39.92 27.96 -1.81
N VAL A 43 40.06 27.37 -3.00
CA VAL A 43 40.05 28.04 -4.29
C VAL A 43 38.89 27.47 -5.09
N PHE A 44 38.04 28.36 -5.60
CA PHE A 44 36.97 27.97 -6.50
C PHE A 44 37.57 27.61 -7.86
N SER A 45 37.49 26.33 -8.25
CA SER A 45 37.98 25.86 -9.54
C SER A 45 36.94 25.00 -10.25
N PHE A 46 36.73 25.29 -11.54
CA PHE A 46 35.77 24.60 -12.39
C PHE A 46 36.50 23.88 -13.52
N ARG A 47 36.74 22.58 -13.35
CA ARG A 47 37.55 21.76 -14.27
C ARG A 47 36.76 20.56 -14.78
N VAL A 48 35.70 20.84 -15.54
CA VAL A 48 34.73 19.83 -16.01
C VAL A 48 35.36 18.77 -16.93
N PHE A 49 36.50 19.07 -17.57
CA PHE A 49 37.22 18.11 -18.42
C PHE A 49 38.36 17.37 -17.72
N ASP A 50 38.61 17.66 -16.44
CA ASP A 50 39.69 17.05 -15.66
C ASP A 50 39.17 15.79 -14.93
N SER A 51 39.71 14.63 -15.28
CA SER A 51 39.33 13.34 -14.68
C SER A 51 39.68 13.25 -13.20
N VAL A 52 40.74 13.94 -12.75
CA VAL A 52 41.15 14.00 -11.35
C VAL A 52 40.15 14.82 -10.55
N TRP A 53 39.67 15.94 -11.10
CA TRP A 53 38.62 16.76 -10.49
C TRP A 53 37.35 15.93 -10.21
N TRP A 54 36.91 15.13 -11.18
CA TRP A 54 35.77 14.20 -11.03
C TRP A 54 36.02 13.05 -10.06
N SER A 55 37.26 12.53 -9.98
CA SER A 55 37.58 11.42 -9.07
C SER A 55 37.29 11.79 -7.60
N ARG A 56 37.53 13.05 -7.24
CA ARG A 56 37.27 13.60 -5.90
C ARG A 56 35.77 13.76 -5.63
N GLY A 57 35.02 14.29 -6.60
CA GLY A 57 33.56 14.36 -6.49
C GLY A 57 32.94 12.98 -6.28
N ARG A 58 33.45 11.96 -6.99
CA ARG A 58 33.03 10.57 -6.78
C ARG A 58 33.36 10.05 -5.39
N SER A 59 34.59 10.26 -4.87
CA SER A 59 34.95 9.79 -3.53
C SER A 59 34.11 10.45 -2.43
N GLU A 60 33.84 11.75 -2.55
CA GLU A 60 33.01 12.49 -1.59
C GLU A 60 31.52 12.09 -1.68
N ALA A 61 31.05 11.68 -2.87
CA ALA A 61 29.70 11.18 -3.09
C ALA A 61 29.49 9.74 -2.59
N GLN A 62 30.55 8.92 -2.49
CA GLN A 62 30.46 7.52 -2.05
C GLN A 62 29.67 7.32 -0.74
N PRO A 63 29.90 8.06 0.37
CA PRO A 63 29.14 7.84 1.60
C PRO A 63 27.63 8.08 1.42
N TYR A 64 27.23 9.04 0.59
CA TYR A 64 25.82 9.30 0.29
C TYR A 64 25.20 8.18 -0.54
N VAL A 65 25.93 7.69 -1.55
CA VAL A 65 25.49 6.54 -2.36
C VAL A 65 25.39 5.27 -1.51
N ALA A 66 26.36 5.03 -0.64
CA ALA A 66 26.35 3.91 0.31
C ALA A 66 25.18 4.03 1.29
N GLY A 67 24.94 5.23 1.83
CA GLY A 67 23.79 5.52 2.69
C GLY A 67 22.46 5.25 1.98
N ALA A 68 22.30 5.75 0.75
CA ALA A 68 21.10 5.51 -0.06
C ALA A 68 20.88 4.02 -0.35
N ARG A 69 21.95 3.27 -0.67
CA ARG A 69 21.88 1.81 -0.86
C ARG A 69 21.48 1.09 0.44
N LYS A 70 22.03 1.50 1.58
CA LYS A 70 21.69 0.94 2.88
C LYS A 70 20.23 1.18 3.21
N THR A 71 19.75 2.42 3.11
CA THR A 71 18.33 2.76 3.35
C THR A 71 17.41 2.01 2.38
N ALA A 72 17.77 1.90 1.11
CA ALA A 72 17.00 1.12 0.13
C ALA A 72 16.92 -0.37 0.51
N GLY A 73 18.03 -0.94 1.00
CA GLY A 73 18.08 -2.31 1.51
C GLY A 73 17.20 -2.51 2.76
N GLU A 74 17.24 -1.58 3.72
CA GLU A 74 16.41 -1.62 4.93
C GLU A 74 14.91 -1.53 4.59
N VAL A 75 14.52 -0.60 3.71
CA VAL A 75 13.14 -0.47 3.23
C VAL A 75 12.71 -1.74 2.50
N TYR A 76 13.59 -2.30 1.68
CA TYR A 76 13.32 -3.55 0.99
C TYR A 76 13.04 -4.68 1.99
N THR A 77 13.94 -4.91 2.95
CA THR A 77 13.78 -5.95 3.97
C THR A 77 12.51 -5.73 4.81
N ALA A 78 12.18 -4.49 5.16
CA ALA A 78 10.96 -4.18 5.91
C ALA A 78 9.67 -4.53 5.13
N VAL A 79 9.68 -4.39 3.80
CA VAL A 79 8.51 -4.65 2.96
C VAL A 79 8.43 -6.11 2.53
N TRP A 80 9.51 -6.66 1.97
CA TRP A 80 9.57 -7.96 1.29
C TRP A 80 10.51 -8.98 1.95
N GLY A 81 11.21 -8.60 3.02
CA GLY A 81 12.05 -9.54 3.78
C GLY A 81 11.25 -10.46 4.70
N GLU A 82 11.98 -11.30 5.43
CA GLU A 82 11.42 -12.18 6.47
C GLU A 82 10.73 -11.35 7.56
N ASN A 83 9.53 -11.75 7.98
CA ASN A 83 8.63 -10.99 8.85
C ASN A 83 8.27 -9.59 8.30
N GLY A 84 8.47 -9.40 7.00
CA GLY A 84 8.16 -8.18 6.30
C GLY A 84 6.66 -7.93 6.22
N MET A 85 6.31 -6.74 5.75
CA MET A 85 4.93 -6.33 5.62
C MET A 85 4.09 -7.25 4.72
N VAL A 86 4.70 -7.79 3.65
CA VAL A 86 4.02 -8.72 2.74
C VAL A 86 3.64 -10.03 3.45
N GLU A 87 4.51 -10.56 4.31
CA GLU A 87 4.23 -11.79 5.06
C GLU A 87 3.13 -11.57 6.10
N LYS A 88 3.21 -10.49 6.88
CA LYS A 88 2.15 -10.12 7.85
C LYS A 88 0.78 -9.93 7.20
N ALA A 89 0.76 -9.37 5.99
CA ALA A 89 -0.47 -9.19 5.23
C ALA A 89 -1.02 -10.53 4.72
N GLN A 90 -0.14 -11.42 4.26
CA GLN A 90 -0.50 -12.78 3.86
C GLN A 90 -1.09 -13.56 5.05
N GLU A 91 -0.43 -13.53 6.21
CA GLU A 91 -0.92 -14.14 7.46
C GLU A 91 -2.29 -13.60 7.86
N TRP A 92 -2.51 -12.29 7.73
CA TRP A 92 -3.82 -11.69 8.01
C TRP A 92 -4.90 -12.20 7.05
N ILE A 93 -4.61 -12.27 5.74
CA ILE A 93 -5.53 -12.83 4.73
C ILE A 93 -5.85 -14.30 5.04
N ASP A 94 -4.84 -15.09 5.37
CA ASP A 94 -5.02 -16.51 5.67
C ASP A 94 -5.77 -16.73 6.98
N GLY A 95 -5.52 -15.89 7.99
CA GLY A 95 -6.28 -15.85 9.24
C GLY A 95 -7.75 -15.46 9.03
N LEU A 96 -8.07 -14.54 8.12
CA LEU A 96 -9.45 -14.26 7.73
C LEU A 96 -10.12 -15.46 7.05
N ARG A 97 -9.42 -16.12 6.13
CA ARG A 97 -9.94 -17.31 5.45
C ARG A 97 -10.24 -18.43 6.45
N ALA A 98 -9.32 -18.70 7.38
CA ALA A 98 -9.50 -19.69 8.44
C ALA A 98 -10.70 -19.36 9.34
N ARG A 99 -10.83 -18.07 9.72
CA ARG A 99 -11.96 -17.57 10.52
C ARG A 99 -13.32 -17.73 9.86
N ARG A 100 -13.39 -17.70 8.53
CA ARG A 100 -14.62 -17.91 7.75
C ARG A 100 -14.91 -19.38 7.47
N ALA A 101 -13.88 -20.20 7.38
CA ALA A 101 -14.01 -21.64 7.20
C ALA A 101 -14.42 -22.37 8.49
N ALA A 102 -14.16 -21.78 9.66
CA ALA A 102 -14.57 -22.35 10.94
C ALA A 102 -16.11 -22.39 11.05
N PRO A 103 -16.71 -23.54 11.41
CA PRO A 103 -18.14 -23.63 11.66
C PRO A 103 -18.52 -22.71 12.82
N ALA A 104 -19.67 -22.03 12.70
CA ALA A 104 -20.18 -21.18 13.78
C ALA A 104 -20.26 -22.00 15.08
N PRO A 105 -19.80 -21.47 16.23
CA PRO A 105 -19.93 -22.18 17.49
C PRO A 105 -21.41 -22.53 17.69
N VAL A 106 -21.68 -23.82 17.84
CA VAL A 106 -23.03 -24.32 18.14
C VAL A 106 -23.48 -23.58 19.40
N PRO A 107 -24.62 -22.87 19.37
CA PRO A 107 -25.14 -22.21 20.56
C PRO A 107 -25.21 -23.25 21.69
N PRO A 108 -24.81 -22.91 22.93
CA PRO A 108 -25.01 -23.82 24.05
C PRO A 108 -26.47 -24.22 24.06
N GLU A 109 -26.72 -25.52 23.97
CA GLU A 109 -28.04 -26.13 24.04
C GLU A 109 -28.72 -25.55 25.29
N ILE A 110 -29.75 -24.72 25.07
CA ILE A 110 -30.51 -24.11 26.15
C ILE A 110 -31.23 -25.27 26.82
N VAL A 111 -30.64 -25.81 27.88
CA VAL A 111 -31.32 -26.76 28.76
C VAL A 111 -32.53 -26.00 29.30
N PRO A 112 -33.77 -26.41 28.97
CA PRO A 112 -34.95 -25.69 29.42
C PRO A 112 -35.00 -25.76 30.94
N SER A 113 -34.75 -24.63 31.60
CA SER A 113 -35.02 -24.45 33.02
C SER A 113 -36.55 -24.55 33.21
N PRO A 114 -37.07 -25.42 34.09
CA PRO A 114 -38.50 -25.52 34.33
C PRO A 114 -39.05 -24.18 34.85
N ALA A 115 -40.11 -23.70 34.21
CA ALA A 115 -40.73 -22.41 34.50
C ALA A 115 -41.44 -22.43 35.87
N PRO A 116 -41.31 -21.36 36.69
CA PRO A 116 -42.18 -21.19 37.85
C PRO A 116 -43.61 -20.85 37.42
N PRO A 117 -44.64 -21.44 38.05
CA PRO A 117 -46.04 -21.16 37.73
C PRO A 117 -46.43 -19.78 38.29
N GLY A 118 -46.89 -18.86 37.44
CA GLY A 118 -47.67 -17.69 37.89
C GLY A 118 -47.23 -16.29 37.45
N ALA A 119 -46.41 -16.11 36.41
CA ALA A 119 -46.10 -14.76 35.91
C ALA A 119 -47.07 -14.33 34.80
N ALA A 120 -47.77 -13.22 35.03
CA ALA A 120 -48.67 -12.56 34.08
C ALA A 120 -47.97 -12.21 32.74
N PRO A 121 -48.70 -12.18 31.62
CA PRO A 121 -48.13 -11.85 30.32
C PRO A 121 -47.63 -10.39 30.31
N ALA A 122 -46.31 -10.22 30.27
CA ALA A 122 -45.68 -8.93 30.02
C ALA A 122 -46.01 -8.46 28.58
N PRO A 123 -46.20 -7.15 28.34
CA PRO A 123 -46.45 -6.63 27.00
C PRO A 123 -45.27 -6.96 26.09
N SER A 124 -45.57 -7.63 24.97
CA SER A 124 -44.61 -7.94 23.93
C SER A 124 -43.83 -6.70 23.52
N PRO A 125 -42.49 -6.68 23.58
CA PRO A 125 -41.72 -5.58 23.03
C PRO A 125 -42.01 -5.51 21.53
N THR A 126 -42.49 -4.36 21.10
CA THR A 126 -42.74 -4.01 19.70
C THR A 126 -41.45 -4.27 18.92
N ALA A 127 -41.43 -5.36 18.16
CA ALA A 127 -40.31 -5.75 17.33
C ALA A 127 -40.08 -4.66 16.26
N SER A 128 -39.07 -3.83 16.47
CA SER A 128 -38.55 -2.91 15.45
C SER A 128 -37.98 -3.73 14.28
N LYS A 129 -38.74 -3.85 13.19
CA LYS A 129 -38.29 -4.33 11.87
C LYS A 129 -37.62 -3.18 11.09
N PRO A 130 -36.71 -3.45 10.14
CA PRO A 130 -35.34 -3.90 10.36
C PRO A 130 -34.34 -2.85 9.86
N THR A 131 -33.44 -2.40 10.74
CA THR A 131 -32.23 -1.63 10.39
C THR A 131 -31.23 -2.44 9.52
N GLY A 132 -31.54 -3.70 9.22
CA GLY A 132 -30.66 -4.66 8.53
C GLY A 132 -30.31 -4.33 7.08
N VAL A 133 -31.10 -3.48 6.38
CA VAL A 133 -30.77 -3.09 4.99
C VAL A 133 -29.50 -2.23 4.94
N GLY A 134 -29.31 -1.35 5.94
CA GLY A 134 -28.09 -0.54 6.06
C GLY A 134 -26.85 -1.36 6.43
N ILE A 135 -27.00 -2.31 7.36
CA ILE A 135 -25.92 -3.20 7.81
C ILE A 135 -25.41 -4.06 6.65
N ARG A 136 -26.31 -4.71 5.92
CA ARG A 136 -25.96 -5.57 4.79
C ARG A 136 -25.22 -4.80 3.69
N ALA A 137 -25.67 -3.58 3.37
CA ALA A 137 -25.01 -2.74 2.38
C ALA A 137 -23.56 -2.39 2.79
N GLN A 138 -23.30 -2.12 4.07
CA GLN A 138 -21.93 -1.88 4.53
C GLN A 138 -21.09 -3.17 4.56
N GLU A 139 -21.68 -4.33 4.87
CA GLU A 139 -20.98 -5.61 4.81
C GLU A 139 -20.55 -6.00 3.39
N GLU A 140 -21.39 -5.68 2.41
CA GLU A 140 -21.08 -5.81 0.98
C GLU A 140 -19.91 -4.90 0.59
N ARG A 141 -19.89 -3.65 1.09
CA ARG A 141 -18.75 -2.71 0.90
C ARG A 141 -17.46 -3.21 1.55
N PHE A 142 -17.52 -3.76 2.76
CA PHE A 142 -16.34 -4.38 3.39
C PHE A 142 -15.82 -5.57 2.56
N THR A 143 -16.73 -6.39 2.02
CA THR A 143 -16.35 -7.51 1.15
C THR A 143 -15.72 -7.03 -0.15
N GLN A 144 -16.25 -5.94 -0.74
CA GLN A 144 -15.67 -5.33 -1.93
C GLN A 144 -14.27 -4.73 -1.65
N ALA A 145 -14.11 -4.04 -0.52
CA ALA A 145 -12.82 -3.49 -0.09
C ALA A 145 -11.78 -4.60 0.12
N GLU A 146 -12.17 -5.71 0.73
CA GLU A 146 -11.28 -6.87 0.91
C GLU A 146 -10.85 -7.47 -0.43
N ARG A 147 -11.78 -7.62 -1.40
CA ARG A 147 -11.44 -8.10 -2.74
C ARG A 147 -10.43 -7.19 -3.44
N LEU A 148 -10.67 -5.87 -3.38
CA LEU A 148 -9.75 -4.88 -3.93
C LEU A 148 -8.37 -4.93 -3.24
N PHE A 149 -8.35 -5.11 -1.92
CA PHE A 149 -7.10 -5.29 -1.18
C PHE A 149 -6.35 -6.55 -1.63
N GLN A 150 -7.04 -7.69 -1.76
CA GLN A 150 -6.41 -8.94 -2.23
C GLN A 150 -5.87 -8.82 -3.66
N GLU A 151 -6.61 -8.17 -4.56
CA GLU A 151 -6.16 -7.90 -5.93
C GLU A 151 -4.93 -6.98 -5.93
N GLY A 152 -5.00 -5.87 -5.19
CA GLY A 152 -3.89 -4.93 -5.04
C GLY A 152 -2.65 -5.58 -4.43
N PHE A 153 -2.84 -6.45 -3.44
CA PHE A 153 -1.78 -7.21 -2.79
C PHE A 153 -1.11 -8.21 -3.75
N ALA A 154 -1.88 -8.93 -4.56
CA ALA A 154 -1.33 -9.82 -5.58
C ALA A 154 -0.48 -9.04 -6.60
N ALA A 155 -0.99 -7.90 -7.09
CA ALA A 155 -0.25 -7.02 -8.00
C ALA A 155 1.02 -6.45 -7.33
N TYR A 156 0.93 -6.06 -6.05
CA TYR A 156 2.07 -5.55 -5.28
C TYR A 156 3.20 -6.58 -5.17
N LYS A 157 2.86 -7.85 -4.92
CA LYS A 157 3.84 -8.96 -4.90
C LYS A 157 4.49 -9.17 -6.28
N GLN A 158 3.69 -9.16 -7.35
CA GLN A 158 4.20 -9.31 -8.73
C GLN A 158 5.11 -8.16 -9.15
N ALA A 159 4.90 -6.97 -8.59
CA ALA A 159 5.73 -5.80 -8.86
C ALA A 159 7.08 -5.80 -8.11
N ASN A 160 7.41 -6.84 -7.32
CA ASN A 160 8.68 -6.91 -6.58
C ASN A 160 9.88 -6.75 -7.53
N PRO A 161 10.75 -5.73 -7.34
CA PRO A 161 11.87 -5.48 -8.23
C PRO A 161 13.06 -6.45 -8.05
N GLN A 162 13.09 -7.36 -7.08
CA GLN A 162 14.26 -8.25 -6.91
C GLN A 162 14.57 -9.08 -8.16
N ASP A 163 13.53 -9.59 -8.83
CA ASP A 163 13.70 -10.39 -10.04
C ASP A 163 13.82 -9.51 -11.28
N GLY A 164 14.97 -8.86 -11.49
CA GLY A 164 15.27 -8.10 -12.72
C GLY A 164 15.02 -6.59 -12.66
N GLY A 165 14.93 -6.00 -11.47
CA GLY A 165 14.86 -4.55 -11.25
C GLY A 165 13.51 -3.91 -11.61
N TRP A 166 13.51 -2.58 -11.69
CA TRP A 166 12.33 -1.79 -12.05
C TRP A 166 12.11 -1.74 -13.56
N THR A 167 11.22 -2.59 -14.07
CA THR A 167 10.77 -2.55 -15.46
C THR A 167 9.53 -1.67 -15.63
N THR A 168 9.26 -1.21 -16.86
CA THR A 168 8.02 -0.47 -17.18
C THR A 168 6.78 -1.26 -16.79
N HIS A 169 6.79 -2.58 -16.99
CA HIS A 169 5.70 -3.46 -16.59
C HIS A 169 5.51 -3.46 -15.07
N LYS A 170 6.57 -3.71 -14.27
CA LYS A 170 6.47 -3.70 -12.81
C LYS A 170 6.01 -2.36 -12.24
N LYS A 171 6.45 -1.24 -12.84
CA LYS A 171 5.94 0.09 -12.47
C LYS A 171 4.45 0.26 -12.79
N ALA A 172 3.97 -0.28 -13.89
CA ALA A 172 2.55 -0.29 -14.22
C ALA A 172 1.76 -1.17 -13.23
N THR A 173 2.28 -2.36 -12.91
CA THR A 173 1.69 -3.27 -11.90
C THR A 173 1.63 -2.63 -10.52
N MET A 174 2.68 -1.90 -10.11
CA MET A 174 2.68 -1.16 -8.83
C MET A 174 1.64 -0.03 -8.81
N ARG A 175 1.45 0.68 -9.93
CA ARG A 175 0.38 1.69 -10.06
C ARG A 175 -1.01 1.06 -10.01
N HIS A 176 -1.19 -0.11 -10.60
CA HIS A 176 -2.43 -0.89 -10.49
C HIS A 176 -2.71 -1.24 -9.03
N ALA A 177 -1.71 -1.79 -8.32
CA ALA A 177 -1.81 -2.10 -6.89
C ALA A 177 -2.22 -0.86 -6.06
N ALA A 178 -1.57 0.29 -6.28
CA ALA A 178 -1.91 1.54 -5.62
C ALA A 178 -3.36 1.98 -5.91
N GLY A 179 -3.83 1.82 -7.15
CA GLY A 179 -5.22 2.09 -7.52
C GLY A 179 -6.23 1.22 -6.78
N CYS A 180 -5.95 -0.07 -6.65
CA CYS A 180 -6.79 -0.99 -5.86
C CYS A 180 -6.82 -0.60 -4.38
N PHE A 181 -5.67 -0.29 -3.77
CA PHE A 181 -5.59 0.13 -2.38
C PHE A 181 -6.30 1.46 -2.11
N ALA A 182 -6.24 2.41 -3.05
CA ALA A 182 -6.96 3.68 -2.96
C ALA A 182 -8.48 3.44 -2.95
N GLN A 183 -8.99 2.63 -3.88
CA GLN A 183 -10.43 2.29 -3.92
C GLN A 183 -10.87 1.54 -2.66
N ALA A 184 -10.07 0.60 -2.17
CA ALA A 184 -10.36 -0.12 -0.92
C ALA A 184 -10.42 0.85 0.28
N ARG A 185 -9.50 1.82 0.35
CA ARG A 185 -9.51 2.86 1.39
C ARG A 185 -10.81 3.66 1.33
N ASP A 186 -11.18 4.15 0.16
CA ASP A 186 -12.35 5.02 0.02
C ASP A 186 -13.64 4.29 0.45
N LEU A 187 -13.77 2.99 0.10
CA LEU A 187 -14.87 2.15 0.59
C LEU A 187 -14.86 1.99 2.12
N LEU A 188 -13.69 1.80 2.73
CA LEU A 188 -13.56 1.60 4.18
C LEU A 188 -13.82 2.90 4.95
N ASP A 189 -13.26 4.02 4.50
CA ASP A 189 -13.43 5.34 5.10
C ASP A 189 -14.93 5.74 5.12
N GLU A 190 -15.70 5.35 4.10
CA GLU A 190 -17.16 5.55 4.08
C GLU A 190 -17.92 4.52 4.94
N ALA A 191 -17.59 3.23 4.82
CA ALA A 191 -18.41 2.16 5.40
C ALA A 191 -18.20 1.96 6.91
N ILE A 192 -16.99 2.17 7.43
CA ILE A 192 -16.67 1.98 8.86
C ILE A 192 -17.54 2.86 9.77
N PRO A 193 -17.61 4.20 9.59
CA PRO A 193 -18.43 5.03 10.47
C PRO A 193 -19.93 4.72 10.34
N ALA A 194 -20.40 4.44 9.12
CA ALA A 194 -21.80 4.07 8.88
C ALA A 194 -22.18 2.74 9.57
N TYR A 195 -21.30 1.74 9.51
CA TYR A 195 -21.52 0.45 10.17
C TYR A 195 -21.46 0.55 11.69
N ALA A 196 -20.49 1.30 12.24
CA ALA A 196 -20.35 1.50 13.68
C ALA A 196 -21.55 2.22 14.31
N GLY A 197 -22.20 3.13 13.56
CA GLY A 197 -23.42 3.82 14.00
C GLY A 197 -24.70 2.98 13.87
N ALA A 198 -24.67 1.82 13.21
CA ALA A 198 -25.86 0.99 13.01
C ALA A 198 -26.16 0.15 14.26
N ALA A 199 -27.44 0.09 14.64
CA ALA A 199 -27.91 -0.76 15.73
C ALA A 199 -27.86 -2.24 15.30
N GLY A 200 -27.18 -3.08 16.09
CA GLY A 200 -27.04 -4.52 15.81
C GLY A 200 -25.88 -4.88 14.87
N HIS A 201 -24.91 -3.99 14.68
CA HIS A 201 -23.68 -4.31 13.95
C HIS A 201 -22.86 -5.40 14.68
N ASP A 202 -22.13 -6.21 13.91
CA ASP A 202 -21.22 -7.20 14.49
C ASP A 202 -19.89 -6.52 14.88
N PRO A 203 -19.53 -6.46 16.18
CA PRO A 203 -18.29 -5.83 16.62
C PRO A 203 -17.05 -6.53 16.05
N ARG A 204 -17.12 -7.83 15.78
CA ARG A 204 -16.01 -8.58 15.17
C ARG A 204 -15.80 -8.11 13.73
N ARG A 205 -16.88 -7.98 12.95
CA ARG A 205 -16.81 -7.50 11.57
C ARG A 205 -16.26 -6.08 11.49
N LEU A 206 -16.65 -5.21 12.42
CA LEU A 206 -16.09 -3.87 12.53
C LEU A 206 -14.58 -3.89 12.85
N GLY A 207 -14.14 -4.80 13.72
CA GLY A 207 -12.73 -5.02 14.01
C GLY A 207 -11.92 -5.45 12.77
N GLU A 208 -12.43 -6.43 12.02
CA GLU A 208 -11.82 -6.88 10.77
C GLU A 208 -11.69 -5.74 9.74
N ALA A 209 -12.71 -4.89 9.61
CA ALA A 209 -12.69 -3.75 8.69
C ALA A 209 -11.65 -2.70 9.08
N ARG A 210 -11.48 -2.41 10.38
CA ARG A 210 -10.45 -1.49 10.90
C ARG A 210 -9.03 -2.03 10.72
N ASP A 211 -8.85 -3.35 10.91
CA ASP A 211 -7.56 -3.99 10.63
C ASP A 211 -7.22 -3.90 9.14
N LEU A 212 -8.18 -4.18 8.27
CA LEU A 212 -8.03 -4.02 6.82
C LEU A 212 -7.68 -2.57 6.46
N GLU A 213 -8.37 -1.59 7.03
CA GLU A 213 -8.10 -0.16 6.81
C GLU A 213 -6.65 0.19 7.17
N ARG A 214 -6.18 -0.22 8.35
CA ARG A 214 -4.82 0.02 8.83
C ARG A 214 -3.77 -0.60 7.91
N ILE A 215 -3.93 -1.86 7.55
CA ILE A 215 -3.00 -2.58 6.67
C ILE A 215 -3.02 -1.96 5.27
N ASN A 216 -4.20 -1.70 4.72
CA ASN A 216 -4.39 -1.09 3.41
C ASN A 216 -3.73 0.30 3.32
N LYS A 217 -3.86 1.14 4.36
CA LYS A 217 -3.19 2.46 4.41
C LYS A 217 -1.67 2.34 4.34
N GLN A 218 -1.08 1.36 5.04
CA GLN A 218 0.36 1.11 4.93
C GLN A 218 0.75 0.70 3.50
N PHE A 219 -0.03 -0.16 2.85
CA PHE A 219 0.27 -0.64 1.49
C PHE A 219 0.16 0.49 0.47
N LEU A 220 -0.87 1.33 0.58
CA LEU A 220 -1.06 2.49 -0.28
C LEU A 220 0.12 3.46 -0.17
N VAL A 221 0.57 3.76 1.04
CA VAL A 221 1.74 4.64 1.27
C VAL A 221 2.99 4.04 0.62
N ASN A 222 3.24 2.74 0.82
CA ASN A 222 4.40 2.08 0.25
C ASN A 222 4.33 1.98 -1.27
N ALA A 223 3.18 1.61 -1.83
CA ALA A 223 2.96 1.56 -3.28
C ALA A 223 3.15 2.94 -3.94
N ASN A 224 2.72 4.02 -3.28
CA ASN A 224 2.94 5.38 -3.78
C ASN A 224 4.39 5.85 -3.64
N LYS A 225 5.07 5.54 -2.53
CA LYS A 225 6.50 5.85 -2.37
C LYS A 225 7.35 5.15 -3.42
N ILE A 226 7.04 3.89 -3.69
CA ILE A 226 7.81 3.02 -4.58
C ILE A 226 7.44 3.29 -6.05
N GLY A 227 6.16 3.49 -6.34
CA GLY A 227 5.64 3.72 -7.69
C GLY A 227 5.72 5.17 -8.18
N GLY A 228 5.76 6.15 -7.27
CA GLY A 228 5.79 7.59 -7.57
C GLY A 228 7.17 8.25 -7.45
N GLY A 229 8.17 7.55 -6.91
CA GLY A 229 9.53 8.07 -6.68
C GLY A 229 10.52 7.91 -7.86
N LEU A 230 10.03 7.70 -9.09
CA LEU A 230 10.87 7.59 -10.30
C LEU A 230 10.44 8.59 -11.38
#